data_AF-A0A7W6JEM6-F1
#
_entry.id   AF-A0A7W6JEM6-F1
#
_cell.length_a   1.000
_cell.length_b   1.000
_cell.length_c   1.000
_cell.angle_alpha   90.00
_cell.angle_beta   90.00
_cell.angle_gamma   90.00
#
_symmetry.space_group_name_H-M   'P 1'
#
loop_
_entity.id
_entity.type
_entity.pdbx_description
1 polymer ?
#
loop_
_entity_poly.entity_id
_entity_poly.type
_entity_poly.pdbx_seq_one_letter_code
_entity_poly.pdbx_strand_id
1 'polypeptide(L)'
;MARYDLSTPKGRFKAKWDYVWKDHAFLRRWFSNAHWLGPDLVRTNQPSPRQLAYWKSQGIKTVINLRGARDEAYYALEKDACERLGLTLIDAPLDSRDPPQRDRIHRARELFKTIEYPVLIHCKSGADRAGMMAVFYRHFHLGEPMSEAIKQLDKKYLHHREGLTGVLDYTLEKYLKEVEPTGVSFIDWVDSDAYDPKAIRAEFKANWWGTVLTEKLLKRE
;
A
#
# COMPACT_ATOMS: atom_id res chain seq x y z
N MET A 1 -15.33 19.66 -13.51
CA MET A 1 -14.59 20.55 -12.60
C MET A 1 -14.14 19.73 -11.40
N ALA A 2 -12.88 19.84 -10.97
CA ALA A 2 -12.42 19.16 -9.75
C ALA A 2 -13.23 19.65 -8.54
N ARG A 3 -13.58 18.76 -7.61
CA ARG A 3 -14.41 19.08 -6.44
C ARG A 3 -13.77 20.12 -5.50
N TYR A 4 -12.45 20.27 -5.58
CA TYR A 4 -11.66 21.22 -4.81
C TYR A 4 -10.81 22.08 -5.73
N ASP A 5 -11.12 23.38 -5.78
CA ASP A 5 -10.29 24.39 -6.42
C ASP A 5 -9.27 24.96 -5.42
N LEU A 6 -8.00 24.59 -5.56
CA LEU A 6 -6.94 25.05 -4.66
C LEU A 6 -6.34 26.41 -5.08
N SER A 7 -6.82 27.04 -6.16
CA SER A 7 -6.37 28.38 -6.54
C SER A 7 -6.97 29.48 -5.65
N THR A 8 -8.11 29.22 -5.01
CA THR A 8 -8.80 30.19 -4.15
C THR A 8 -8.59 29.92 -2.65
N PRO A 9 -8.55 30.97 -1.79
CA PRO A 9 -8.47 30.79 -0.34
C PRO A 9 -9.63 29.96 0.23
N LYS A 10 -10.86 30.19 -0.28
CA LYS A 10 -12.06 29.44 0.11
C LYS A 10 -11.96 27.95 -0.24
N GLY A 11 -11.50 27.63 -1.45
CA GLY A 11 -11.34 26.24 -1.87
C GLY A 11 -10.20 25.52 -1.13
N ARG A 12 -9.09 26.21 -0.82
CA ARG A 12 -8.03 25.68 0.07
C ARG A 12 -8.55 25.41 1.48
N PHE A 13 -9.36 26.30 2.05
CA PHE A 13 -9.97 26.09 3.37
C PHE A 13 -10.89 24.86 3.37
N LYS A 14 -11.79 24.76 2.39
CA LYS A 14 -12.71 23.62 2.24
C LYS A 14 -11.97 22.29 2.11
N ALA A 15 -10.91 22.24 1.30
CA ALA A 15 -10.09 21.03 1.15
C ALA A 15 -9.41 20.64 2.47
N LYS A 16 -8.81 21.60 3.20
CA LYS A 16 -8.21 21.32 4.52
C LYS A 16 -9.23 20.80 5.52
N TRP A 17 -10.42 21.40 5.56
CA TRP A 17 -11.50 20.96 6.43
C TRP A 17 -11.95 19.52 6.12
N ASP A 18 -12.22 19.23 4.86
CA ASP A 18 -12.61 17.88 4.42
C ASP A 18 -11.50 16.85 4.66
N TYR A 19 -10.22 17.22 4.48
CA TYR A 19 -9.09 16.34 4.79
C TYR A 19 -9.04 15.98 6.27
N VAL A 20 -9.20 16.96 7.16
CA VAL A 20 -9.20 16.74 8.61
C VAL A 20 -10.34 15.82 9.01
N TRP A 21 -11.57 16.12 8.60
CA TRP A 21 -12.76 15.45 9.14
C TRP A 21 -13.19 14.21 8.35
N LYS A 22 -13.20 14.24 7.02
CA LYS A 22 -13.66 13.09 6.20
C LYS A 22 -12.59 12.01 6.07
N ASP A 23 -11.34 12.40 5.85
CA ASP A 23 -10.22 11.43 5.79
C ASP A 23 -9.64 11.12 7.18
N HIS A 24 -10.24 11.67 8.25
CA HIS A 24 -9.79 11.50 9.64
C HIS A 24 -8.32 11.87 9.83
N ALA A 25 -7.83 12.88 9.10
CA ALA A 25 -6.43 13.26 9.16
C ALA A 25 -5.99 13.81 10.52
N PHE A 26 -6.93 14.18 11.41
CA PHE A 26 -6.61 14.54 12.79
C PHE A 26 -5.88 13.39 13.53
N LEU A 27 -6.23 12.13 13.27
CA LEU A 27 -5.56 10.96 13.86
C LEU A 27 -4.09 10.84 13.44
N ARG A 28 -3.73 11.43 12.29
CA ARG A 28 -2.41 11.32 11.66
C ARG A 28 -1.58 12.60 11.78
N ARG A 29 -2.08 13.60 12.51
CA ARG A 29 -1.37 14.87 12.76
C ARG A 29 -0.18 14.70 13.71
N TRP A 30 -0.28 13.75 14.63
CA TRP A 30 0.71 13.48 15.68
C TRP A 30 1.37 12.10 15.57
N PHE A 31 0.89 11.27 14.64
CA PHE A 31 1.39 9.91 14.42
C PHE A 31 1.58 9.66 12.92
N SER A 32 2.79 9.22 12.57
CA SER A 32 3.10 8.68 11.25
C SER A 32 3.53 7.22 11.40
N ASN A 33 2.88 6.33 10.65
CA ASN A 33 3.27 4.93 10.53
C ASN A 33 4.47 4.81 9.56
N ALA A 34 5.53 5.58 9.81
CA ALA A 34 6.66 5.74 8.92
C ALA A 34 7.80 4.78 9.27
N HIS A 35 8.23 3.98 8.30
CA HIS A 35 9.31 2.99 8.48
C HIS A 35 10.21 2.97 7.26
N TRP A 36 11.52 3.00 7.48
CA TRP A 36 12.50 2.79 6.42
C TRP A 36 12.52 1.32 5.99
N LEU A 37 12.67 1.12 4.69
CA LEU A 37 12.81 -0.15 4.00
C LEU A 37 14.13 -0.08 3.25
N GLY A 38 15.14 -0.77 3.79
CA GLY A 38 16.49 -0.66 3.25
C GLY A 38 17.02 0.78 3.32
N PRO A 39 17.90 1.18 2.40
CA PRO A 39 18.60 2.46 2.46
C PRO A 39 17.79 3.64 1.91
N ASP A 40 16.77 3.43 1.08
CA ASP A 40 16.25 4.49 0.20
C ASP A 40 14.73 4.55 0.01
N LEU A 41 13.95 3.69 0.68
CA LEU A 41 12.50 3.74 0.61
C LEU A 41 11.86 3.85 2.00
N VAL A 42 10.86 4.71 2.14
CA VAL A 42 10.05 4.85 3.35
C VAL A 42 8.61 4.45 3.07
N ARG A 43 8.04 3.55 3.87
CA ARG A 43 6.59 3.31 3.90
C ARG A 43 5.92 4.20 4.94
N THR A 44 4.76 4.78 4.62
CA THR A 44 4.02 5.61 5.58
C THR A 44 2.49 5.61 5.38
N ASN A 45 1.77 6.17 6.35
CA ASN A 45 0.36 6.57 6.20
C ASN A 45 0.25 7.87 5.39
N GLN A 46 -0.96 8.24 4.92
CA GLN A 46 -1.15 9.42 4.06
C GLN A 46 -0.45 10.65 4.66
N PRO A 47 0.56 11.22 3.97
CA PRO A 47 1.26 12.37 4.49
C PRO A 47 0.42 13.63 4.28
N SER A 48 0.42 14.50 5.28
CA SER A 48 -0.04 15.88 5.11
C SER A 48 0.96 16.71 4.30
N PRO A 49 0.56 17.86 3.72
CA PRO A 49 1.49 18.78 3.06
C PRO A 49 2.71 19.18 3.91
N ARG A 50 2.54 19.28 5.23
CA ARG A 50 3.64 19.57 6.16
C ARG A 50 4.60 18.37 6.29
N GLN A 51 4.08 17.16 6.34
CA GLN A 51 4.89 15.94 6.37
C GLN A 51 5.62 15.73 5.03
N LEU A 52 5.00 16.08 3.89
CA LEU A 52 5.69 16.07 2.59
C LEU A 52 6.87 17.05 2.56
N ALA A 53 6.71 18.25 3.11
CA ALA A 53 7.82 19.21 3.24
C ALA A 53 8.94 18.70 4.14
N TYR A 54 8.59 18.02 5.25
CA TYR A 54 9.57 17.34 6.10
C TYR A 54 10.31 16.23 5.33
N TRP A 55 9.60 15.34 4.64
CA TRP A 55 10.23 14.26 3.87
C TRP A 55 11.11 14.80 2.73
N LYS A 56 10.71 15.90 2.07
CA LYS A 56 11.57 16.60 1.11
C LYS A 56 12.86 17.09 1.76
N SER A 57 12.81 17.63 2.98
CA SER A 57 14.03 18.05 3.69
C SER A 57 14.90 16.87 4.14
N GLN A 58 14.33 15.67 4.25
CA GLN A 58 15.07 14.41 4.44
C GLN A 58 15.61 13.81 3.13
N GLY A 59 15.45 14.49 2.00
CA GLY A 59 15.98 14.07 0.71
C GLY A 59 15.05 13.21 -0.14
N ILE A 60 13.80 12.94 0.30
CA ILE A 60 12.81 12.25 -0.55
C ILE A 60 12.62 13.04 -1.86
N LYS A 61 12.62 12.31 -2.97
CA LYS A 61 12.45 12.86 -4.32
C LYS A 61 11.14 12.44 -4.96
N THR A 62 10.74 11.20 -4.72
CA THR A 62 9.53 10.58 -5.31
C THR A 62 8.54 10.19 -4.22
N VAL A 63 7.24 10.41 -4.48
CA VAL A 63 6.11 9.98 -3.65
C VAL A 63 5.24 9.02 -4.46
N ILE A 64 4.98 7.83 -3.95
CA ILE A 64 4.09 6.84 -4.59
C ILE A 64 2.77 6.74 -3.82
N ASN A 65 1.69 7.17 -4.47
CA ASN A 65 0.33 7.11 -3.96
C ASN A 65 -0.34 5.78 -4.34
N LEU A 66 -0.50 4.90 -3.34
CA LEU A 66 -1.12 3.58 -3.52
C LEU A 66 -2.65 3.62 -3.42
N ARG A 67 -3.25 4.79 -3.16
CA ARG A 67 -4.71 5.00 -3.21
C ARG A 67 -5.21 5.30 -4.63
N GLY A 68 -4.30 5.70 -5.50
CA GLY A 68 -4.55 6.21 -6.85
C GLY A 68 -5.13 7.63 -6.84
N ALA A 69 -5.21 8.23 -8.02
CA ALA A 69 -5.84 9.52 -8.22
C ALA A 69 -7.34 9.46 -7.87
N ARG A 70 -7.81 10.39 -7.04
CA ARG A 70 -9.21 10.48 -6.61
C ARG A 70 -9.66 11.94 -6.55
N ASP A 71 -10.93 12.20 -6.84
CA ASP A 71 -11.54 13.52 -6.65
C ASP A 71 -11.87 13.77 -5.16
N GLU A 72 -10.83 13.69 -4.32
CA GLU A 72 -10.90 13.77 -2.86
C GLU A 72 -9.88 14.78 -2.32
N ALA A 73 -10.19 15.36 -1.16
CA ALA A 73 -9.40 16.43 -0.58
C ALA A 73 -7.93 16.04 -0.29
N TYR A 74 -7.68 14.82 0.19
CA TYR A 74 -6.30 14.37 0.46
C TYR A 74 -5.46 14.36 -0.81
N TYR A 75 -6.02 13.90 -1.93
CA TYR A 75 -5.29 13.77 -3.19
C TYR A 75 -5.03 15.15 -3.79
N ALA A 76 -6.03 16.04 -3.79
CA ALA A 76 -5.85 17.41 -4.25
C ALA A 76 -4.74 18.13 -3.46
N LEU A 77 -4.73 17.99 -2.12
CA LEU A 77 -3.71 18.60 -1.25
C LEU A 77 -2.33 17.98 -1.43
N GLU A 78 -2.25 16.67 -1.64
CA GLU A 78 -1.00 15.94 -1.89
C GLU A 78 -0.38 16.34 -3.22
N LYS A 79 -1.17 16.37 -4.29
CA LYS A 79 -0.72 16.79 -5.62
C LYS A 79 -0.18 18.22 -5.60
N ASP A 80 -0.96 19.16 -5.08
CA ASP A 80 -0.55 20.57 -4.93
C ASP A 80 0.69 20.74 -4.03
N ALA A 81 0.83 19.92 -2.99
CA ALA A 81 2.04 19.94 -2.15
C ALA A 81 3.26 19.38 -2.88
N CYS A 82 3.13 18.27 -3.60
CA CYS A 82 4.22 17.68 -4.37
C CYS A 82 4.72 18.63 -5.46
N GLU A 83 3.80 19.24 -6.21
CA GLU A 83 4.11 20.24 -7.24
C GLU A 83 4.90 21.42 -6.66
N ARG A 84 4.44 22.02 -5.56
CA ARG A 84 5.16 23.14 -4.92
C ARG A 84 6.53 22.77 -4.36
N LEU A 85 6.71 21.52 -3.92
CA LEU A 85 7.94 21.05 -3.29
C LEU A 85 8.93 20.46 -4.30
N GLY A 86 8.56 20.36 -5.59
CA GLY A 86 9.35 19.64 -6.59
C GLY A 86 9.56 18.18 -6.21
N LEU A 87 8.49 17.51 -5.79
CA LEU A 87 8.43 16.07 -5.57
C LEU A 87 7.71 15.43 -6.75
N THR A 88 8.26 14.33 -7.27
CA THR A 88 7.61 13.52 -8.29
C THR A 88 6.50 12.70 -7.64
N LEU A 89 5.23 12.93 -8.01
CA LEU A 89 4.10 12.14 -7.53
C LEU A 89 3.71 11.07 -8.56
N ILE A 90 3.69 9.80 -8.15
CA ILE A 90 3.32 8.66 -8.98
C ILE A 90 2.12 7.93 -8.38
N ASP A 91 1.02 7.85 -9.14
CA ASP A 91 -0.16 7.07 -8.73
C ASP A 91 -0.03 5.61 -9.15
N ALA A 92 0.26 4.71 -8.21
CA ALA A 92 0.38 3.27 -8.42
C ALA A 92 -0.61 2.50 -7.52
N PRO A 93 -1.92 2.51 -7.85
CA PRO A 93 -2.93 1.95 -6.97
C PRO A 93 -2.74 0.44 -6.76
N LEU A 94 -2.86 0.02 -5.50
CA LEU A 94 -2.98 -1.38 -5.10
C LEU A 94 -4.32 -1.60 -4.39
N ASP A 95 -4.79 -2.84 -4.37
CA ASP A 95 -5.97 -3.22 -3.60
C ASP A 95 -5.56 -3.65 -2.19
N SER A 96 -6.36 -3.31 -1.19
CA SER A 96 -6.10 -3.72 0.20
C SER A 96 -6.82 -5.00 0.59
N ARG A 97 -7.77 -5.49 -0.22
CA ARG A 97 -8.70 -6.59 0.11
C ARG A 97 -8.93 -7.54 -1.08
N ASP A 98 -8.01 -7.51 -2.02
CA ASP A 98 -7.99 -8.35 -3.21
C ASP A 98 -6.55 -8.79 -3.47
N PRO A 99 -6.32 -9.98 -4.06
CA PRO A 99 -5.00 -10.35 -4.54
C PRO A 99 -4.49 -9.30 -5.54
N PRO A 100 -3.18 -8.98 -5.50
CA PRO A 100 -2.59 -8.02 -6.42
C PRO A 100 -2.76 -8.49 -7.86
N GLN A 101 -3.24 -7.62 -8.75
CA GLN A 101 -3.40 -7.99 -10.16
C GLN A 101 -2.04 -8.08 -10.86
N ARG A 102 -1.94 -8.96 -11.86
CA ARG A 102 -0.69 -9.22 -12.62
C ARG A 102 -0.05 -7.92 -13.12
N ASP A 103 -0.84 -7.05 -13.74
CA ASP A 103 -0.39 -5.75 -14.26
C ASP A 103 0.19 -4.85 -13.15
N ARG A 104 -0.38 -4.89 -11.94
CA ARG A 104 0.06 -4.08 -10.80
C ARG A 104 1.36 -4.60 -10.20
N ILE A 105 1.58 -5.92 -10.20
CA ILE A 105 2.83 -6.54 -9.75
C ILE A 105 3.97 -6.16 -10.69
N HIS A 106 3.76 -6.30 -12.00
CA HIS A 106 4.74 -5.89 -13.01
C HIS A 106 5.03 -4.40 -12.94
N ARG A 107 3.99 -3.57 -12.77
CA ARG A 107 4.16 -2.13 -12.60
C ARG A 107 5.00 -1.80 -11.36
N ALA A 108 4.79 -2.48 -10.23
CA ALA A 108 5.61 -2.28 -9.04
C ALA A 108 7.09 -2.62 -9.31
N ARG A 109 7.34 -3.80 -9.91
CA ARG A 109 8.69 -4.24 -10.30
C ARG A 109 9.38 -3.24 -11.21
N GLU A 110 8.67 -2.68 -12.18
CA GLU A 110 9.24 -1.72 -13.13
C GLU A 110 9.47 -0.33 -12.50
N LEU A 111 8.57 0.12 -11.63
CA LEU A 111 8.76 1.35 -10.88
C LEU A 111 10.08 1.31 -10.09
N PHE A 112 10.37 0.21 -9.39
CA PHE A 112 11.60 0.12 -8.60
C PHE A 112 12.90 0.13 -9.41
N LYS A 113 12.84 0.00 -10.74
CA LYS A 113 13.99 0.14 -11.63
C LYS A 113 14.14 1.54 -12.20
N THR A 114 13.05 2.30 -12.26
CA THR A 114 12.95 3.51 -13.10
C THR A 114 12.72 4.79 -12.30
N ILE A 115 12.24 4.69 -11.06
CA ILE A 115 11.97 5.86 -10.21
C ILE A 115 13.25 6.47 -9.62
N GLU A 116 13.16 7.74 -9.23
CA GLU A 116 14.24 8.43 -8.55
C GLU A 116 14.15 8.25 -7.02
N TYR A 117 15.19 7.70 -6.43
CA TYR A 117 15.34 7.49 -4.99
C TYR A 117 16.01 8.69 -4.29
N PRO A 118 15.77 8.92 -2.98
CA PRO A 118 14.88 8.18 -2.09
C PRO A 118 13.37 8.37 -2.32
N VAL A 119 12.57 7.34 -2.01
CA VAL A 119 11.13 7.25 -2.31
C VAL A 119 10.29 7.17 -1.04
N LEU A 120 9.14 7.85 -1.02
CA LEU A 120 8.11 7.73 0.00
C LEU A 120 6.88 7.04 -0.58
N ILE A 121 6.56 5.84 -0.12
CA ILE A 121 5.31 5.14 -0.49
C ILE A 121 4.26 5.34 0.60
N HIS A 122 3.00 5.53 0.21
CA HIS A 122 1.92 5.64 1.19
C HIS A 122 0.58 5.07 0.73
N CYS A 123 -0.27 4.79 1.70
CA CYS A 123 -1.70 4.55 1.48
C CYS A 123 -2.52 5.36 2.50
N LYS A 124 -3.70 4.89 2.92
CA LYS A 124 -4.47 5.58 3.97
C LYS A 124 -3.78 5.48 5.34
N SER A 125 -3.52 4.25 5.80
CA SER A 125 -2.97 3.96 7.14
C SER A 125 -1.51 3.49 7.12
N GLY A 126 -0.92 3.32 5.94
CA GLY A 126 0.43 2.77 5.79
C GLY A 126 0.55 1.28 6.12
N ALA A 127 -0.59 0.58 6.24
CA ALA A 127 -0.68 -0.83 6.62
C ALA A 127 -0.74 -1.75 5.39
N ASP A 128 -1.92 -1.93 4.80
CA ASP A 128 -2.16 -3.03 3.85
C ASP A 128 -1.51 -2.81 2.48
N ARG A 129 -1.93 -1.78 1.74
CA ARG A 129 -1.38 -1.49 0.39
C ARG A 129 0.10 -1.13 0.45
N ALA A 130 0.48 -0.33 1.45
CA ALA A 130 1.88 0.03 1.67
C ALA A 130 2.69 -1.20 2.11
N GLY A 131 2.10 -2.12 2.86
CA GLY A 131 2.70 -3.40 3.22
C GLY A 131 2.93 -4.27 2.00
N MET A 132 1.93 -4.46 1.14
CA MET A 132 2.10 -5.24 -0.09
C MET A 132 3.17 -4.61 -1.02
N MET A 133 3.15 -3.29 -1.20
CA MET A 133 4.20 -2.61 -1.97
C MET A 133 5.58 -2.72 -1.31
N ALA A 134 5.66 -2.75 0.02
CA ALA A 134 6.89 -2.98 0.77
C ALA A 134 7.42 -4.41 0.61
N VAL A 135 6.54 -5.42 0.55
CA VAL A 135 6.90 -6.80 0.17
C VAL A 135 7.54 -6.78 -1.21
N PHE A 136 6.88 -6.18 -2.20
CA PHE A 136 7.40 -6.13 -3.57
C PHE A 136 8.72 -5.39 -3.66
N TYR A 137 8.90 -4.29 -2.93
CA TYR A 137 10.18 -3.58 -2.89
C TYR A 137 11.29 -4.47 -2.30
N ARG A 138 11.06 -5.10 -1.15
CA ARG A 138 12.03 -6.02 -0.55
C ARG A 138 12.41 -7.16 -1.49
N HIS A 139 11.42 -7.75 -2.14
CA HIS A 139 11.65 -8.87 -3.03
C HIS A 139 12.30 -8.48 -4.36
N PHE A 140 11.73 -7.52 -5.10
CA PHE A 140 12.18 -7.18 -6.44
C PHE A 140 13.36 -6.21 -6.49
N HIS A 141 13.49 -5.31 -5.51
CA HIS A 141 14.55 -4.29 -5.48
C HIS A 141 15.71 -4.69 -4.56
N LEU A 142 15.43 -5.15 -3.34
CA LEU A 142 16.49 -5.60 -2.42
C LEU A 142 16.93 -7.05 -2.66
N GLY A 143 16.22 -7.81 -3.50
CA GLY A 143 16.55 -9.21 -3.81
C GLY A 143 16.33 -10.17 -2.64
N GLU A 144 15.53 -9.77 -1.65
CA GLU A 144 15.27 -10.61 -0.48
C GLU A 144 14.31 -11.77 -0.84
N PRO A 145 14.46 -12.93 -0.18
CA PRO A 145 13.53 -14.03 -0.37
C PRO A 145 12.11 -13.64 0.08
N MET A 146 11.10 -14.19 -0.57
CA MET A 146 9.70 -13.83 -0.29
C MET A 146 9.31 -14.15 1.16
N SER A 147 9.92 -15.16 1.77
CA SER A 147 9.75 -15.54 3.18
C SER A 147 10.21 -14.47 4.18
N GLU A 148 11.15 -13.60 3.78
CA GLU A 148 11.55 -12.43 4.57
C GLU A 148 10.72 -11.20 4.20
N ALA A 149 10.46 -10.99 2.91
CA ALA A 149 9.69 -9.85 2.42
C ALA A 149 8.26 -9.83 3.00
N ILE A 150 7.60 -11.00 3.12
CA ILE A 150 6.22 -11.13 3.64
C ILE A 150 6.05 -10.55 5.06
N LYS A 151 7.13 -10.44 5.86
CA LYS A 151 7.12 -9.81 7.20
C LYS A 151 6.78 -8.32 7.18
N GLN A 152 6.63 -7.71 6.00
CA GLN A 152 6.06 -6.37 5.82
C GLN A 152 4.53 -6.32 5.99
N LEU A 153 3.86 -7.47 6.00
CA LEU A 153 2.47 -7.64 6.42
C LEU A 153 2.45 -8.10 7.87
N ASP A 154 2.61 -7.15 8.81
CA ASP A 154 2.71 -7.45 10.24
C ASP A 154 1.95 -6.42 11.09
N LYS A 155 1.50 -6.86 12.28
CA LYS A 155 0.79 -6.02 13.26
C LYS A 155 1.59 -4.80 13.69
N LYS A 156 2.93 -4.87 13.71
CA LYS A 156 3.81 -3.72 13.98
C LYS A 156 3.64 -2.58 12.96
N TYR A 157 3.17 -2.92 11.76
CA TYR A 157 2.83 -1.96 10.71
C TYR A 157 1.33 -1.67 10.61
N LEU A 158 0.56 -2.06 11.64
CA LEU A 158 -0.91 -1.94 11.73
C LEU A 158 -1.68 -2.80 10.71
N HIS A 159 -1.04 -3.84 10.17
CA HIS A 159 -1.71 -4.80 9.30
C HIS A 159 -2.41 -5.88 10.13
N HIS A 160 -3.66 -6.19 9.78
CA HIS A 160 -4.48 -7.19 10.46
C HIS A 160 -4.94 -8.24 9.44
N ARG A 161 -4.44 -9.47 9.58
CA ARG A 161 -4.75 -10.58 8.67
C ARG A 161 -6.10 -11.24 8.93
N GLU A 162 -6.69 -10.97 10.10
CA GLU A 162 -7.96 -11.59 10.53
C GLU A 162 -9.18 -11.07 9.73
N GLY A 163 -9.04 -9.94 9.05
CA GLY A 163 -10.06 -9.38 8.16
C GLY A 163 -9.86 -9.75 6.68
N LEU A 164 -10.65 -9.13 5.80
CA LEU A 164 -10.51 -9.31 4.33
C LEU A 164 -9.15 -8.88 3.77
N THR A 165 -8.38 -8.11 4.53
CA THR A 165 -6.99 -7.74 4.25
C THR A 165 -6.04 -8.94 4.27
N GLY A 166 -6.39 -10.03 4.99
CA GLY A 166 -5.61 -11.26 5.04
C GLY A 166 -5.46 -12.00 3.70
N VAL A 167 -6.20 -11.59 2.67
CA VAL A 167 -6.02 -12.12 1.32
C VAL A 167 -4.64 -11.80 0.74
N LEU A 168 -4.01 -10.72 1.22
CA LEU A 168 -2.65 -10.33 0.86
C LEU A 168 -1.65 -11.36 1.36
N ASP A 169 -1.73 -11.72 2.65
CA ASP A 169 -0.94 -12.79 3.27
C ASP A 169 -1.21 -14.11 2.58
N TYR A 170 -2.49 -14.46 2.39
CA TYR A 170 -2.90 -15.71 1.78
C TYR A 170 -2.28 -15.90 0.38
N THR A 171 -2.26 -14.84 -0.44
CA THR A 171 -1.66 -14.90 -1.78
C THR A 171 -0.17 -15.23 -1.73
N LEU A 172 0.58 -14.58 -0.84
CA LEU A 172 2.03 -14.78 -0.71
C LEU A 172 2.35 -16.11 -0.03
N GLU A 173 1.56 -16.51 0.97
CA GLU A 173 1.68 -17.82 1.62
C GLU A 173 1.38 -18.96 0.66
N LYS A 174 0.42 -18.80 -0.27
CA LYS A 174 0.15 -19.77 -1.32
C LYS A 174 1.38 -19.97 -2.20
N TYR A 175 2.01 -18.88 -2.65
CA TYR A 175 3.27 -18.95 -3.38
C TYR A 175 4.36 -19.68 -2.59
N LEU A 176 4.60 -19.27 -1.33
CA LEU A 176 5.65 -19.86 -0.48
C LEU A 176 5.44 -21.36 -0.22
N LYS A 177 4.19 -21.81 -0.07
CA LYS A 177 3.85 -23.19 0.28
C LYS A 177 3.74 -24.11 -0.93
N GLU A 178 3.15 -23.62 -2.01
CA GLU A 178 2.74 -24.47 -3.15
C GLU A 178 3.63 -24.29 -4.38
N VAL A 179 4.28 -23.13 -4.54
CA VAL A 179 4.94 -22.76 -5.80
C VAL A 179 6.45 -22.64 -5.64
N GLU A 180 6.94 -21.88 -4.66
CA GLU A 180 8.37 -21.70 -4.41
C GLU A 180 9.14 -23.04 -4.27
N PRO A 181 8.61 -24.09 -3.59
CA PRO A 181 9.29 -25.38 -3.50
C PRO A 181 9.46 -26.12 -4.82
N THR A 182 8.70 -25.73 -5.86
CA THR A 182 8.81 -26.30 -7.22
C THR A 182 9.92 -25.63 -8.03
N GLY A 183 10.58 -24.59 -7.50
CA GLY A 183 11.64 -23.84 -8.16
C GLY A 183 11.16 -22.71 -9.07
N VAL A 184 9.84 -22.49 -9.15
CA VAL A 184 9.25 -21.38 -9.93
C VAL A 184 9.35 -20.08 -9.13
N SER A 185 9.90 -19.03 -9.75
CA SER A 185 10.02 -17.72 -9.10
C SER A 185 8.65 -17.04 -8.95
N PHE A 186 8.54 -16.06 -8.04
CA PHE A 186 7.29 -15.34 -7.83
C PHE A 186 6.78 -14.66 -9.11
N ILE A 187 7.68 -14.10 -9.91
CA ILE A 187 7.26 -13.43 -11.14
C ILE A 187 6.85 -14.42 -12.23
N ASP A 188 7.55 -15.57 -12.34
CA ASP A 188 7.18 -16.62 -13.29
C ASP A 188 5.84 -17.26 -12.92
N TRP A 189 5.56 -17.41 -11.62
CA TRP A 189 4.25 -17.82 -11.14
C TRP A 189 3.18 -16.82 -11.56
N VAL A 190 3.41 -15.54 -11.28
CA VAL A 190 2.51 -14.44 -11.65
C VAL A 190 2.24 -14.40 -13.15
N ASP A 191 3.21 -14.80 -13.98
CA ASP A 191 3.09 -14.85 -15.44
C ASP A 191 2.47 -16.15 -15.99
N SER A 192 2.43 -17.22 -15.18
CA SER A 192 1.81 -18.48 -15.55
C SER A 192 0.27 -18.45 -15.48
N ASP A 193 -0.39 -19.40 -16.13
CA ASP A 193 -1.85 -19.59 -16.02
C ASP A 193 -2.28 -20.03 -14.61
N ALA A 194 -1.34 -20.49 -13.78
CA ALA A 194 -1.61 -20.89 -12.39
C ALA A 194 -1.87 -19.68 -11.47
N TYR A 195 -1.53 -18.46 -11.89
CA TYR A 195 -1.84 -17.25 -11.13
C TYR A 195 -3.21 -16.69 -11.51
N ASP A 196 -4.24 -17.11 -10.77
CA ASP A 196 -5.60 -16.59 -10.89
C ASP A 196 -6.02 -15.81 -9.62
N PRO A 197 -5.98 -14.47 -9.63
CA PRO A 197 -6.46 -13.63 -8.54
C PRO A 197 -7.92 -13.89 -8.12
N LYS A 198 -8.80 -14.31 -9.03
CA LYS A 198 -10.20 -14.60 -8.71
C LYS A 198 -10.30 -15.91 -7.94
N ALA A 199 -9.60 -16.96 -8.39
CA ALA A 199 -9.53 -18.23 -7.68
C ALA A 199 -8.92 -18.06 -6.28
N ILE A 200 -7.78 -17.37 -6.18
CA ILE A 200 -7.11 -17.09 -4.90
C ILE A 200 -8.07 -16.36 -3.93
N ARG A 201 -8.83 -15.38 -4.43
CA ARG A 201 -9.81 -14.66 -3.62
C ARG A 201 -10.96 -15.57 -3.16
N ALA A 202 -11.45 -16.45 -4.03
CA ALA A 202 -12.53 -17.37 -3.71
C ALA A 202 -12.08 -18.38 -2.63
N GLU A 203 -10.90 -18.96 -2.79
CA GLU A 203 -10.28 -19.87 -1.81
C GLU A 203 -10.08 -19.18 -0.46
N PHE A 204 -9.51 -17.97 -0.44
CA PHE A 204 -9.35 -17.18 0.78
C PHE A 204 -10.68 -16.96 1.51
N LYS A 205 -11.73 -16.56 0.78
CA LYS A 205 -13.05 -16.33 1.38
C LYS A 205 -13.64 -17.61 1.95
N ALA A 206 -13.55 -18.73 1.22
CA ALA A 206 -14.05 -20.01 1.70
C ALA A 206 -13.39 -20.42 3.02
N ASN A 207 -12.06 -20.30 3.10
CA ASN A 207 -11.29 -20.58 4.31
C ASN A 207 -11.69 -19.65 5.46
N TRP A 208 -11.81 -18.34 5.18
CA TRP A 208 -12.19 -17.35 6.18
C TRP A 208 -13.59 -17.60 6.75
N TRP A 209 -14.58 -17.93 5.91
CA TRP A 209 -15.93 -18.29 6.36
C TRP A 209 -15.94 -19.56 7.21
N GLY A 210 -15.14 -20.56 6.84
CA GLY A 210 -14.94 -21.77 7.63
C GLY A 210 -14.44 -21.44 9.03
N THR A 211 -13.37 -20.65 9.15
CA THR A 211 -12.82 -20.22 10.45
C THR A 211 -13.82 -19.44 11.29
N VAL A 212 -14.54 -18.47 10.70
CA VAL A 212 -15.55 -17.68 11.41
C VAL A 212 -16.70 -18.55 11.93
N LEU A 213 -17.13 -19.55 11.15
CA LEU A 213 -18.17 -20.48 11.56
C LEU A 213 -17.70 -21.34 12.73
N THR A 214 -16.49 -21.91 12.64
CA THR A 214 -15.89 -22.71 13.71
C THR A 214 -15.71 -21.90 15.00
N GLU A 215 -15.18 -20.68 14.92
CA GLU A 215 -15.02 -19.81 16.10
C GLU A 215 -16.36 -19.42 16.73
N LYS A 216 -17.41 -19.19 15.95
CA LYS A 216 -18.75 -18.90 16.47
C LYS A 216 -19.40 -20.11 17.13
N LEU A 217 -19.14 -21.32 16.63
CA LEU A 217 -19.62 -22.56 17.23
C LEU A 217 -18.89 -22.84 18.54
N LEU A 218 -17.56 -22.73 18.57
CA LEU A 218 -16.73 -22.94 19.76
C LEU A 218 -16.93 -21.89 20.87
N LYS A 219 -17.39 -20.68 20.54
CA LYS A 219 -17.77 -19.65 21.54
C LYS A 219 -19.19 -19.82 22.10
N ARG A 220 -19.96 -20.78 21.58
CA ARG A 220 -21.32 -21.11 22.04
C ARG A 220 -21.36 -22.35 22.94
N GLU A 221 -20.22 -23.02 23.11
CA GLU A 221 -19.94 -24.01 24.15
C GLU A 221 -19.14 -23.35 25.27
#